data_AF-A0A1G3KUK1-F1
#
_entry.id   AF-A0A1G3KUK1-F1
#
_cell.length_a   1.000
_cell.length_b   1.000
_cell.length_c   1.000
_cell.angle_alpha   90.00
_cell.angle_beta   90.00
_cell.angle_gamma   90.00
#
_symmetry.space_group_name_H-M   'P 1'
#
loop_
_entity.id
_entity.type
_entity.pdbx_description
1 polymer ?
#
loop_
_entity_poly.entity_id
_entity_poly.type
_entity_poly.pdbx_seq_one_letter_code
_entity_poly.pdbx_strand_id
1 'polypeptide(L)'
;MLSRSKALSIVGGVLFLAGCSSAENDDAKGRATPSASSEPLRAGFYRVVQTGDVDHQDARCIEAADVAAGRFAVPGTVEDGWTIDTNRMSGGTIEVAARHPSGSRLNIDGTFERESFDVEGVMEMKLNGETHVIRTRQVGAFASPTCPAEAA
;
A
#
# COMPACT_ATOMS: atom_id res chain seq x y z
N MET A 1 16.60 -26.78 6.64
CA MET A 1 17.41 -25.54 6.63
C MET A 1 17.03 -24.73 5.40
N LEU A 2 16.07 -23.82 5.52
CA LEU A 2 15.76 -22.90 4.43
C LEU A 2 16.80 -21.78 4.42
N SER A 3 17.48 -21.63 3.28
CA SER A 3 18.49 -20.61 3.05
C SER A 3 17.89 -19.21 3.23
N ARG A 4 18.58 -18.34 3.99
CA ARG A 4 18.21 -16.94 4.27
C ARG A 4 17.86 -16.14 3.01
N SER A 5 18.34 -16.55 1.84
CA SER A 5 18.06 -15.91 0.56
C SER A 5 16.63 -16.07 0.04
N LYS A 6 15.83 -17.04 0.53
CA LYS A 6 14.41 -17.18 0.12
C LYS A 6 13.44 -16.39 1.00
N ALA A 7 13.80 -16.08 2.24
CA ALA A 7 12.99 -15.23 3.10
C ALA A 7 12.92 -13.80 2.57
N LEU A 8 13.99 -13.33 1.92
CA LEU A 8 14.04 -11.99 1.32
C LEU A 8 13.11 -11.82 0.10
N SER A 9 12.85 -12.88 -0.67
CA SER A 9 11.88 -12.82 -1.78
C SER A 9 10.42 -12.85 -1.31
N ILE A 10 10.16 -13.35 -0.10
CA ILE A 10 8.81 -13.32 0.51
C ILE A 10 8.58 -11.95 1.15
N VAL A 11 9.60 -11.38 1.81
CA VAL A 11 9.50 -10.05 2.43
C VAL A 11 9.47 -8.90 1.41
N GLY A 12 10.13 -9.08 0.25
CA GLY A 12 10.06 -8.12 -0.86
C GLY A 12 8.82 -8.28 -1.75
N GLY A 13 8.01 -9.33 -1.56
CA GLY A 13 6.90 -9.64 -2.45
C GLY A 13 5.49 -9.48 -1.87
N VAL A 14 5.38 -9.28 -0.56
CA VAL A 14 4.06 -9.16 0.10
C VAL A 14 3.51 -7.71 0.02
N LEU A 15 4.16 -6.86 -0.76
CA LEU A 15 3.75 -5.50 -1.09
C LEU A 15 3.86 -5.25 -2.60
N PHE A 16 3.60 -6.27 -3.43
CA PHE A 16 3.43 -6.05 -4.87
C PHE A 16 2.03 -5.49 -5.15
N LEU A 17 1.92 -4.17 -5.08
CA LEU A 17 1.05 -3.47 -6.02
C LEU A 17 1.64 -3.78 -7.40
N ALA A 18 0.84 -4.35 -8.30
CA ALA A 18 1.31 -4.69 -9.64
C ALA A 18 1.87 -3.42 -10.31
N GLY A 19 3.17 -3.44 -10.59
CA GLY A 19 3.90 -2.31 -11.11
C GLY A 19 3.56 -1.98 -12.57
N CYS A 20 3.87 -0.75 -12.96
CA CYS A 20 4.38 -0.46 -14.29
C CYS A 20 5.72 0.29 -14.13
N SER A 21 6.74 -0.25 -14.77
CA SER A 21 8.17 -0.04 -14.55
C SER A 21 8.73 1.38 -14.81
N SER A 22 9.92 1.59 -14.22
CA SER A 22 10.96 2.61 -14.45
C SER A 22 10.85 3.90 -13.61
N ALA A 23 11.39 3.84 -12.39
CA ALA A 23 11.68 5.01 -11.56
C ALA A 23 13.10 5.53 -11.83
N GLU A 24 13.21 6.71 -12.44
CA GLU A 24 14.38 7.57 -12.31
C GLU A 24 14.28 8.37 -11.00
N ASN A 25 15.40 8.46 -10.28
CA ASN A 25 15.53 9.07 -8.96
C ASN A 25 15.32 10.59 -9.02
N ASP A 26 14.52 11.14 -8.10
CA ASP A 26 14.63 12.53 -7.69
C ASP A 26 14.30 12.67 -6.20
N ASP A 27 15.17 13.39 -5.47
CA ASP A 27 15.21 13.52 -4.01
C ASP A 27 13.99 14.30 -3.46
N ALA A 28 13.26 13.72 -2.50
CA ALA A 28 12.12 14.38 -1.85
C ALA A 28 12.49 14.91 -0.44
N LYS A 29 12.60 16.23 -0.31
CA LYS A 29 12.63 16.97 0.97
C LYS A 29 11.29 17.66 1.21
N GLY A 30 10.72 17.50 2.41
CA GLY A 30 9.71 18.41 2.97
C GLY A 30 8.51 17.70 3.60
N ARG A 31 8.51 17.57 4.93
CA ARG A 31 7.44 16.99 5.74
C ARG A 31 6.41 18.07 6.09
N ALA A 32 5.17 17.92 5.63
CA ALA A 32 3.99 18.60 6.17
C ALA A 32 3.06 17.53 6.76
N THR A 33 2.54 17.78 7.96
CA THR A 33 1.55 16.91 8.62
C THR A 33 0.19 17.20 7.99
N PRO A 34 -0.47 16.25 7.29
CA PRO A 34 -1.73 16.55 6.60
C PRO A 34 -2.91 16.61 7.57
N SER A 35 -3.84 17.52 7.29
CA SER A 35 -5.14 17.60 7.97
C SER A 35 -6.13 16.72 7.22
N ALA A 36 -6.95 15.93 7.93
CA ALA A 36 -7.97 15.09 7.29
C ALA A 36 -8.90 15.94 6.42
N SER A 37 -8.81 15.79 5.10
CA SER A 37 -9.63 16.53 4.15
C SER A 37 -11.04 15.93 4.07
N SER A 38 -12.04 16.79 3.86
CA SER A 38 -13.42 16.38 3.58
C SER A 38 -13.65 16.05 2.11
N GLU A 39 -12.69 16.34 1.24
CA GLU A 39 -12.74 15.98 -0.18
C GLU A 39 -12.31 14.52 -0.38
N PRO A 40 -12.95 13.77 -1.32
CA PRO A 40 -12.49 12.44 -1.68
C PRO A 40 -11.10 12.48 -2.30
N LEU A 41 -10.33 11.39 -2.12
CA LEU A 41 -9.06 11.21 -2.79
C LEU A 41 -9.27 11.25 -4.31
N ARG A 42 -8.42 11.96 -5.03
CA ARG A 42 -8.48 12.08 -6.48
C ARG A 42 -8.15 10.74 -7.11
N ALA A 43 -8.97 10.29 -8.06
CA ALA A 43 -8.63 9.13 -8.87
C ALA A 43 -7.48 9.45 -9.83
N GLY A 44 -6.60 8.48 -10.05
CA GLY A 44 -5.49 8.57 -10.98
C GLY A 44 -4.25 7.83 -10.51
N PHE A 45 -3.12 8.21 -11.09
CA PHE A 45 -1.81 7.62 -10.86
C PHE A 45 -1.06 8.37 -9.76
N TYR A 46 -0.54 7.62 -8.79
CA TYR A 46 0.21 8.12 -7.65
C TYR A 46 1.63 7.56 -7.66
N ARG A 47 2.62 8.41 -7.35
CA ARG A 47 3.95 7.96 -6.94
C ARG A 47 3.92 7.64 -5.46
N VAL A 48 4.46 6.50 -5.05
CA VAL A 48 4.44 6.02 -3.68
C VAL A 48 5.85 5.80 -3.19
N VAL A 49 6.19 6.43 -2.07
CA VAL A 49 7.43 6.17 -1.34
C VAL A 49 7.08 5.38 -0.09
N GLN A 50 7.60 4.15 -0.02
CA GLN A 50 7.54 3.31 1.16
C GLN A 50 8.85 3.41 1.95
N THR A 51 8.71 3.53 3.26
CA THR A 51 9.83 3.49 4.21
C THR A 51 9.54 2.51 5.35
N GLY A 52 10.56 2.10 6.09
CA GLY A 52 10.42 1.33 7.33
C GLY A 52 11.33 0.12 7.35
N ASP A 53 10.78 -1.05 7.68
CA ASP A 53 11.54 -2.30 7.60
C ASP A 53 11.85 -2.70 6.14
N VAL A 54 11.09 -2.15 5.18
CA VAL A 54 11.29 -2.36 3.74
C VAL A 54 11.10 -1.03 3.00
N ASP A 55 12.21 -0.46 2.53
CA ASP A 55 12.19 0.77 1.73
C ASP A 55 11.98 0.45 0.25
N HIS A 56 11.05 1.16 -0.40
CA HIS A 56 10.73 0.95 -1.80
C HIS A 56 10.11 2.21 -2.41
N GLN A 57 10.30 2.42 -3.71
CA GLN A 57 9.56 3.41 -4.48
C GLN A 57 8.78 2.70 -5.56
N ASP A 58 7.49 3.00 -5.62
CA ASP A 58 6.55 2.36 -6.53
C ASP A 58 5.59 3.40 -7.10
N ALA A 59 4.68 2.93 -7.95
CA ALA A 59 3.54 3.70 -8.36
C ALA A 59 2.26 2.89 -8.26
N ARG A 60 1.16 3.60 -8.00
CA ARG A 60 -0.14 3.01 -7.76
C ARG A 60 -1.21 3.72 -8.58
N CYS A 61 -2.02 2.94 -9.28
CA CYS A 61 -3.27 3.44 -9.81
C CYS A 61 -4.37 3.36 -8.73
N ILE A 62 -5.13 4.44 -8.56
CA ILE A 62 -6.34 4.47 -7.75
C ILE A 62 -7.49 4.82 -8.69
N GLU A 63 -8.33 3.83 -8.99
CA GLU A 63 -9.41 3.99 -9.95
C GLU A 63 -10.57 4.79 -9.37
N ALA A 64 -11.31 5.48 -10.25
CA ALA A 64 -12.50 6.24 -9.85
C ALA A 64 -13.57 5.35 -9.20
N ALA A 65 -13.66 4.09 -9.62
CA ALA A 65 -14.58 3.11 -9.04
C ALA A 65 -14.24 2.80 -7.57
N ASP A 66 -12.95 2.72 -7.22
CA ASP A 66 -12.51 2.44 -5.85
C ASP A 66 -12.71 3.63 -4.93
N VAL A 67 -12.42 4.84 -5.43
CA VAL A 67 -12.74 6.09 -4.72
C VAL A 67 -14.25 6.17 -4.45
N ALA A 68 -15.07 5.90 -5.46
CA ALA A 68 -16.53 5.93 -5.32
C ALA A 68 -17.05 4.84 -4.36
N ALA A 69 -16.40 3.68 -4.32
CA ALA A 69 -16.71 2.60 -3.39
C ALA A 69 -16.15 2.83 -1.97
N GLY A 70 -15.37 3.89 -1.74
CA GLY A 70 -14.70 4.16 -0.47
C GLY A 70 -13.69 3.06 -0.12
N ARG A 71 -12.96 2.55 -1.12
CA ARG A 71 -11.98 1.46 -0.98
C ARG A 71 -10.58 1.98 -1.25
N PHE A 72 -9.64 1.54 -0.42
CA PHE A 72 -8.22 1.78 -0.64
C PHE A 72 -7.59 0.56 -1.31
N ALA A 73 -7.58 -0.61 -0.66
CA ALA A 73 -7.03 -1.84 -1.25
C ALA A 73 -7.98 -2.43 -2.31
N VAL A 74 -7.48 -2.93 -3.44
CA VAL A 74 -8.33 -3.44 -4.53
C VAL A 74 -8.21 -4.95 -4.70
N PRO A 75 -9.28 -5.66 -5.12
CA PRO A 75 -9.20 -7.09 -5.40
C PRO A 75 -8.09 -7.38 -6.42
N GLY A 76 -7.23 -8.35 -6.12
CA GLY A 76 -6.05 -8.68 -6.95
C GLY A 76 -4.75 -7.98 -6.55
N THR A 77 -4.78 -6.99 -5.64
CA THR A 77 -3.55 -6.38 -5.08
C THR A 77 -3.08 -7.01 -3.78
N VAL A 78 -3.89 -7.87 -3.19
CA VAL A 78 -3.48 -8.70 -2.06
C VAL A 78 -3.26 -10.11 -2.59
N GLU A 79 -2.13 -10.72 -2.23
CA GLU A 79 -1.73 -12.06 -2.67
C GLU A 79 -2.86 -13.08 -2.48
N ASP A 80 -2.91 -14.08 -3.35
CA ASP A 80 -3.90 -15.15 -3.26
C ASP A 80 -3.93 -15.77 -1.85
N GLY A 81 -5.14 -15.98 -1.33
CA GLY A 81 -5.36 -16.54 0.00
C GLY A 81 -5.60 -15.52 1.11
N TRP A 82 -5.34 -14.22 0.88
CA TRP A 82 -5.72 -13.20 1.86
C TRP A 82 -7.22 -12.87 1.79
N THR A 83 -7.84 -12.71 2.95
CA THR A 83 -9.21 -12.23 3.11
C THR A 83 -9.16 -10.82 3.67
N ILE A 84 -9.78 -9.87 2.96
CA ILE A 84 -9.93 -8.49 3.43
C ILE A 84 -11.12 -8.45 4.38
N ASP A 85 -10.87 -8.10 5.64
CA ASP A 85 -11.89 -7.95 6.68
C ASP A 85 -12.41 -6.50 6.72
N THR A 86 -11.53 -5.52 6.54
CA THR A 86 -11.86 -4.09 6.48
C THR A 86 -11.15 -3.44 5.30
N ASN A 87 -11.84 -2.56 4.59
CA ASN A 87 -11.26 -1.71 3.56
C ASN A 87 -12.13 -0.47 3.38
N ARG A 88 -11.69 0.62 3.99
CA ARG A 88 -12.44 1.87 4.11
C ARG A 88 -11.53 3.04 3.76
N MET A 89 -12.05 3.93 2.93
CA MET A 89 -11.48 5.22 2.60
C MET A 89 -12.59 6.25 2.59
N SER A 90 -12.71 7.02 3.67
CA SER A 90 -13.80 8.00 3.86
C SER A 90 -13.41 9.05 4.89
N GLY A 91 -13.87 10.29 4.73
CA GLY A 91 -13.67 11.35 5.73
C GLY A 91 -12.20 11.68 6.01
N GLY A 92 -11.33 11.55 5.00
CA GLY A 92 -9.90 11.80 5.13
C GLY A 92 -9.11 10.69 5.82
N THR A 93 -9.72 9.53 6.10
CA THR A 93 -9.08 8.37 6.75
C THR A 93 -9.07 7.13 5.87
N ILE A 94 -8.00 6.35 5.96
CA ILE A 94 -7.84 5.02 5.35
C ILE A 94 -7.70 3.98 6.45
N GLU A 95 -8.41 2.87 6.32
CA GLU A 95 -8.32 1.70 7.19
C GLU A 95 -8.46 0.43 6.33
N VAL A 96 -7.46 -0.44 6.37
CA VAL A 96 -7.48 -1.75 5.71
C VAL A 96 -7.01 -2.80 6.70
N ALA A 97 -7.77 -3.88 6.83
CA ALA A 97 -7.37 -5.05 7.61
C ALA A 97 -7.57 -6.30 6.76
N ALA A 98 -6.57 -7.16 6.74
CA ALA A 98 -6.63 -8.43 6.04
C ALA A 98 -5.97 -9.55 6.85
N ARG A 99 -6.43 -10.78 6.60
CA ARG A 99 -5.94 -11.99 7.25
C ARG A 99 -5.64 -13.08 6.25
N HIS A 100 -4.61 -13.87 6.54
CA HIS A 100 -4.23 -15.03 5.75
C HIS A 100 -4.50 -16.33 6.53
N PRO A 101 -4.90 -17.44 5.89
CA PRO A 101 -5.14 -18.74 6.53
C PRO A 101 -3.95 -19.30 7.33
N SER A 102 -2.71 -18.89 7.00
CA SER A 102 -1.52 -19.22 7.80
C SER A 102 -1.51 -18.58 9.20
N GLY A 103 -2.45 -17.68 9.47
CA GLY A 103 -2.50 -16.87 10.69
C GLY A 103 -1.72 -15.56 10.59
N SER A 104 -1.22 -15.19 9.40
CA SER A 104 -0.66 -13.85 9.16
C SER A 104 -1.76 -12.79 9.10
N ARG A 105 -1.41 -11.55 9.44
CA ARG A 105 -2.33 -10.39 9.49
C ARG A 105 -1.67 -9.16 8.88
N LEU A 106 -2.47 -8.30 8.28
CA LEU A 106 -2.10 -7.01 7.74
C LEU A 106 -3.08 -5.97 8.27
N ASN A 107 -2.56 -4.87 8.81
CA ASN A 107 -3.34 -3.68 9.11
C ASN A 107 -2.66 -2.49 8.44
N ILE A 108 -3.44 -1.62 7.81
CA ILE A 108 -2.98 -0.37 7.22
C ILE A 108 -3.93 0.73 7.69
N ASP A 109 -3.38 1.75 8.33
CA ASP A 109 -4.14 2.86 8.87
C ASP A 109 -3.49 4.18 8.46
N GLY A 110 -4.28 5.19 8.16
CA GLY A 110 -3.72 6.50 7.84
C GLY A 110 -4.73 7.51 7.39
N THR A 111 -4.22 8.52 6.68
CA THR A 111 -4.99 9.67 6.24
C THR A 111 -4.77 9.97 4.77
N PHE A 112 -5.70 10.71 4.20
CA PHE A 112 -5.56 11.24 2.86
C PHE A 112 -6.07 12.67 2.75
N GLU A 113 -5.48 13.39 1.82
CA GLU A 113 -6.00 14.62 1.26
C GLU A 113 -6.39 14.38 -0.19
N ARG A 114 -6.89 15.40 -0.89
CA ARG A 114 -7.37 15.25 -2.26
C ARG A 114 -6.31 14.66 -3.20
N GLU A 115 -5.03 15.00 -3.04
CA GLU A 115 -3.96 14.60 -3.97
C GLU A 115 -2.80 13.86 -3.30
N SER A 116 -3.00 13.41 -2.05
CA SER A 116 -1.96 12.70 -1.30
C SER A 116 -2.56 11.74 -0.29
N PHE A 117 -1.77 10.75 0.12
CA PHE A 117 -2.09 9.90 1.27
C PHE A 117 -0.83 9.57 2.07
N ASP A 118 -1.02 9.28 3.34
CA ASP A 118 0.02 8.85 4.27
C ASP A 118 -0.55 7.74 5.14
N VAL A 119 -0.03 6.52 4.96
CA VAL A 119 -0.52 5.32 5.64
C VAL A 119 0.61 4.55 6.28
N GLU A 120 0.36 3.96 7.44
CA GLU A 120 1.27 3.05 8.14
C GLU A 120 0.72 1.64 8.02
N GLY A 121 1.58 0.70 7.64
CA GLY A 121 1.29 -0.72 7.52
C GLY A 121 1.98 -1.53 8.61
N VAL A 122 1.26 -2.46 9.21
CA VAL A 122 1.82 -3.49 10.09
C VAL A 122 1.41 -4.85 9.58
N MET A 123 2.39 -5.67 9.25
CA MET A 123 2.19 -7.06 8.88
C MET A 123 2.79 -7.98 9.92
N GLU A 124 1.96 -8.89 10.44
CA GLU A 124 2.37 -9.98 11.30
C GLU A 124 2.39 -11.26 10.47
N MET A 125 3.54 -11.93 10.40
CA MET A 125 3.72 -13.18 9.69
C MET A 125 4.08 -14.30 10.64
N LYS A 126 3.38 -15.42 10.55
CA LYS A 126 3.75 -16.65 11.25
C LYS A 126 4.67 -17.49 10.37
N LEU A 127 5.95 -17.54 10.72
CA LEU A 127 6.95 -18.36 10.03
C LEU A 127 7.61 -19.29 11.05
N ASN A 128 7.62 -20.59 10.77
CA ASN A 128 8.30 -21.60 11.60
C ASN A 128 7.90 -21.60 13.10
N GLY A 129 6.66 -21.18 13.42
CA GLY A 129 6.18 -21.10 14.80
C GLY A 129 6.52 -19.79 15.52
N GLU A 130 7.26 -18.89 14.88
CA GLU A 130 7.57 -17.55 15.38
C GLU A 130 6.73 -16.48 14.66
N THR A 131 6.44 -15.38 15.36
CA THR A 131 5.76 -14.22 14.79
C THR A 131 6.79 -13.18 14.41
N HIS A 132 6.86 -12.88 13.12
CA HIS A 132 7.66 -11.80 12.56
C HIS A 132 6.76 -10.60 12.30
N VAL A 133 7.26 -9.40 12.57
CA VAL A 133 6.52 -8.15 12.35
C VAL A 133 7.28 -7.30 11.35
N ILE A 134 6.59 -6.81 10.34
CA ILE A 134 7.08 -5.86 9.35
C ILE A 134 6.24 -4.58 9.51
N ARG A 135 6.91 -3.44 9.60
CA ARG A 135 6.32 -2.12 9.72
C ARG A 135 6.73 -1.27 8.53
N THR A 136 5.77 -0.67 7.87
CA THR A 136 5.99 0.22 6.73
C THR A 136 5.22 1.51 6.91
N ARG A 137 5.67 2.56 6.23
CA ARG A 137 4.93 3.79 6.00
C ARG A 137 4.98 4.12 4.52
N GLN A 138 3.83 4.38 3.92
CA GLN A 138 3.70 4.77 2.53
C GLN A 138 3.15 6.19 2.43
N VAL A 139 3.88 7.02 1.67
CA VAL A 139 3.43 8.35 1.29
C VAL A 139 3.17 8.36 -0.21
N GLY A 140 1.92 8.59 -0.58
CA GLY A 140 1.50 8.71 -1.96
C GLY A 140 1.28 10.15 -2.38
N ALA A 141 1.75 10.52 -3.56
CA ALA A 141 1.51 11.83 -4.18
C ALA A 141 0.94 11.66 -5.59
N PHE A 142 -0.12 12.40 -5.88
CA PHE A 142 -0.76 12.39 -7.20
C PHE A 142 0.22 12.84 -8.28
N ALA A 143 0.31 12.07 -9.35
CA ALA A 143 1.24 12.33 -10.46
C ALA A 143 0.52 12.55 -11.79
N SER A 144 -0.60 11.87 -12.05
CA SER A 144 -1.35 12.01 -13.30
C SER A 144 -2.81 11.60 -13.12
N PRO A 145 -3.78 12.23 -13.81
CA PRO A 145 -5.18 11.81 -13.79
C PRO A 145 -5.42 10.48 -14.51
N THR A 146 -4.46 10.03 -15.31
CA THR A 146 -4.58 8.83 -16.13
C THR A 146 -3.71 7.73 -15.56
N CYS A 147 -4.31 6.59 -15.26
CA CYS A 147 -3.55 5.38 -14.97
C CYS A 147 -2.94 4.82 -16.26
N PRO A 148 -1.67 4.37 -16.24
CA PRO A 148 -1.08 3.71 -17.40
C PRO A 148 -1.93 2.50 -17.75
N ALA A 149 -2.22 2.32 -19.04
CA ALA A 149 -2.88 1.12 -19.51
C ALA A 149 -1.98 -0.07 -19.18
N GLU A 150 -2.51 -1.07 -18.47
CA GLU A 150 -1.81 -2.34 -18.29
C GLU A 150 -1.39 -2.84 -19.68
N ALA A 151 -0.10 -3.13 -19.83
CA ALA A 151 0.37 -3.84 -21.02
C ALA A 151 -0.26 -5.24 -20.98
N ALA A 152 -1.31 -5.41 -21.79
CA ALA A 152 -2.05 -6.66 -21.95
C ALA A 152 -1.16 -7.83 -22.39
#